data_AF-A0A3D1YYG1-F1
#
_entry.id   AF-A0A3D1YYG1-F1
#
_cell.length_a   1.000
_cell.length_b   1.000
_cell.length_c   1.000
_cell.angle_alpha   90.00
_cell.angle_beta   90.00
_cell.angle_gamma   90.00
#
_symmetry.space_group_name_H-M   'P 1'
#
loop_
_entity.id
_entity.type
_entity.pdbx_description
1 polymer ?
#
loop_
_entity_poly.entity_id
_entity_poly.type
_entity_poly.pdbx_seq_one_letter_code
_entity_poly.pdbx_strand_id
1 'polypeptide(L)'
;MGGKKTVLILPILVVVLVLLGIPMAAGAAALDKQEDIGQIQEELANNQVSLDKATLFYQQSLAEVMLIDDKIRKNEAELDKTKAKIETLKKNLDKRAIHMYKAGPSSFLSVLVFSDDFTDFLSRARLLSYVLYCDYDMISKSKELRASLDKQGRELAVSRTKYARQLATAESLRKELYQQYSIKNTKLAQLNNGAAGSGDGRFAMASTDDASRTYVSRGQSRTGFV
;
A
#
# COMPACT_ATOMS: atom_id res chain seq x y z
N MET A 1 -18.96 46.39 -16.62
CA MET A 1 -18.67 45.44 -15.52
C MET A 1 -18.96 44.05 -16.05
N GLY A 2 -17.98 43.32 -16.58
CA GLY A 2 -16.82 42.84 -15.83
C GLY A 2 -17.09 41.41 -15.34
N GLY A 3 -17.56 40.55 -16.24
CA GLY A 3 -17.60 39.11 -16.03
C GLY A 3 -16.47 38.44 -16.78
N LYS A 4 -16.26 37.16 -16.45
CA LYS A 4 -15.42 36.11 -17.06
C LYS A 4 -14.18 35.77 -16.22
N LYS A 5 -13.72 34.53 -16.10
CA LYS A 5 -14.17 33.17 -16.48
C LYS A 5 -13.13 32.26 -15.81
N THR A 6 -13.56 31.11 -15.30
CA THR A 6 -12.70 29.94 -15.01
C THR A 6 -11.78 29.61 -16.18
N VAL A 7 -10.47 29.39 -15.95
CA VAL A 7 -9.64 28.39 -16.67
C VAL A 7 -8.42 28.00 -15.83
N LEU A 8 -8.24 26.68 -15.70
CA LEU A 8 -7.10 25.90 -15.24
C LEU A 8 -6.18 25.64 -16.44
N ILE A 9 -4.85 25.90 -16.37
CA ILE A 9 -3.77 25.34 -17.23
C ILE A 9 -2.41 25.60 -16.52
N LEU A 10 -1.66 24.54 -16.22
CA LEU A 10 -0.18 24.46 -16.07
C LEU A 10 0.38 24.00 -17.44
N PRO A 11 1.69 24.13 -17.81
CA PRO A 11 2.88 24.62 -17.09
C PRO A 11 3.84 25.52 -17.94
N ILE A 12 4.82 26.21 -17.33
CA ILE A 12 5.97 26.87 -18.01
C ILE A 12 7.19 26.52 -17.14
N LEU A 13 8.06 25.55 -17.45
CA LEU A 13 9.04 25.43 -18.55
C LEU A 13 9.78 26.74 -18.88
N VAL A 14 10.94 26.90 -18.24
CA VAL A 14 12.11 27.64 -18.73
C VAL A 14 11.95 29.16 -18.87
N VAL A 15 12.48 29.88 -17.90
CA VAL A 15 13.09 31.21 -18.10
C VAL A 15 14.49 31.13 -17.48
N VAL A 16 15.47 30.73 -18.30
CA VAL A 16 16.41 31.60 -19.04
C VAL A 16 17.71 31.79 -18.24
N LEU A 17 18.70 31.05 -18.71
CA LEU A 17 20.13 31.19 -18.47
C LEU A 17 20.65 32.41 -19.27
N VAL A 18 21.80 32.98 -18.86
CA VAL A 18 22.72 33.91 -19.61
C VAL A 18 22.51 35.42 -19.26
N LEU A 19 23.48 36.27 -18.80
CA LEU A 19 24.78 36.68 -19.41
C LEU A 19 25.59 37.76 -18.57
N LEU A 20 26.92 37.56 -18.37
CA LEU A 20 28.11 38.48 -18.35
C LEU A 20 28.23 39.85 -17.56
N GLY A 21 29.11 39.92 -16.53
CA GLY A 21 30.44 40.62 -16.57
C GLY A 21 30.69 42.13 -16.19
N ILE A 22 30.83 42.46 -14.87
CA ILE A 22 31.74 43.38 -14.06
C ILE A 22 31.98 44.91 -14.39
N PRO A 23 32.07 45.84 -13.38
CA PRO A 23 33.27 46.03 -12.53
C PRO A 23 33.01 46.12 -10.99
N MET A 24 34.12 46.11 -10.23
CA MET A 24 34.30 45.76 -8.81
C MET A 24 33.60 46.59 -7.73
N ALA A 25 33.16 45.91 -6.66
CA ALA A 25 33.38 46.35 -5.27
C ALA A 25 33.54 45.12 -4.36
N ALA A 26 34.57 45.11 -3.52
CA ALA A 26 34.99 44.02 -2.62
C ALA A 26 34.01 43.74 -1.45
N GLY A 27 32.71 43.76 -1.72
CA GLY A 27 31.62 43.38 -0.81
C GLY A 27 30.51 42.54 -1.47
N ALA A 28 30.51 42.33 -2.79
CA ALA A 28 29.42 41.65 -3.51
C ALA A 28 29.57 40.12 -3.63
N ALA A 29 30.80 39.58 -3.69
CA ALA A 29 31.03 38.14 -3.87
C ALA A 29 30.78 37.30 -2.61
N ALA A 30 30.80 37.92 -1.42
CA ALA A 30 30.35 37.30 -0.19
C ALA A 30 28.82 37.34 -0.08
N LEU A 31 28.16 38.38 -0.62
CA LEU A 31 26.70 38.51 -0.66
C LEU A 31 26.06 37.47 -1.61
N ASP A 32 26.59 37.29 -2.81
CA ASP A 32 26.11 36.26 -3.77
C ASP A 32 26.18 34.84 -3.18
N LYS A 33 27.31 34.51 -2.52
CA LYS A 33 27.47 33.21 -1.84
C LYS A 33 26.57 33.07 -0.62
N GLN A 34 26.33 34.14 0.13
CA GLN A 34 25.45 34.13 1.30
C GLN A 34 23.97 33.99 0.89
N GLU A 35 23.57 34.62 -0.22
CA GLU A 35 22.24 34.50 -0.82
C GLU A 35 22.00 33.07 -1.35
N ASP A 36 22.97 32.49 -2.07
CA ASP A 36 22.93 31.09 -2.52
C ASP A 36 22.81 30.09 -1.36
N ILE A 37 23.55 30.32 -0.27
CA ILE A 37 23.48 29.48 0.95
C ILE A 37 22.10 29.59 1.60
N GLY A 38 21.56 30.81 1.72
CA GLY A 38 20.23 31.04 2.28
C GLY A 38 19.11 30.35 1.49
N GLN A 39 19.15 30.46 0.16
CA GLN A 39 18.20 29.77 -0.73
C GLN A 39 18.28 28.25 -0.59
N ILE A 40 19.50 27.68 -0.59
CA ILE A 40 19.68 26.22 -0.42
C ILE A 40 19.18 25.75 0.95
N GLN A 41 19.38 26.54 2.01
CA GLN A 41 18.87 26.24 3.35
C GLN A 41 17.34 26.26 3.41
N GLU A 42 16.69 27.25 2.79
CA GLU A 42 15.23 27.31 2.70
C GLU A 42 14.67 26.10 1.91
N GLU A 43 15.29 25.79 0.77
CA GLU A 43 14.93 24.62 -0.02
C GLU A 43 15.11 23.30 0.75
N LEU A 44 16.16 23.18 1.58
CA LEU A 44 16.38 22.02 2.44
C LEU A 44 15.30 21.91 3.51
N ALA A 45 14.90 23.01 4.14
CA ALA A 45 13.81 23.03 5.11
C ALA A 45 12.48 22.60 4.45
N ASN A 46 12.18 23.12 3.26
CA ASN A 46 10.99 22.74 2.50
C ASN A 46 11.02 21.27 2.06
N ASN A 47 12.18 20.76 1.66
CA ASN A 47 12.36 19.34 1.32
C ASN A 47 12.23 18.44 2.55
N GLN A 48 12.73 18.85 3.72
CA GLN A 48 12.55 18.12 4.99
C GLN A 48 11.06 17.97 5.32
N VAL A 49 10.31 19.08 5.28
CA VAL A 49 8.85 19.07 5.51
C VAL A 49 8.14 18.16 4.51
N SER A 50 8.56 18.19 3.24
CA SER A 50 7.99 17.33 2.20
C SER A 50 8.32 15.85 2.42
N LEU A 51 9.54 15.53 2.88
CA LEU A 51 9.99 14.19 3.20
C LEU A 51 9.22 13.62 4.40
N ASP A 52 8.99 14.43 5.42
CA ASP A 52 8.20 14.04 6.60
C ASP A 52 6.75 13.74 6.20
N LYS A 53 6.14 14.62 5.39
CA LYS A 53 4.79 14.39 4.84
C LYS A 53 4.72 13.12 4.00
N ALA A 54 5.69 12.88 3.12
CA ALA A 54 5.74 11.67 2.28
C ALA A 54 5.93 10.41 3.13
N THR A 55 6.71 10.48 4.21
CA THR A 55 6.92 9.37 5.15
C THR A 55 5.65 9.05 5.93
N LEU A 56 4.93 10.07 6.42
CA LEU A 56 3.63 9.88 7.06
C LEU A 56 2.61 9.26 6.10
N PHE A 57 2.54 9.75 4.87
CA PHE A 57 1.63 9.21 3.85
C PHE A 57 1.95 7.75 3.50
N TYR A 58 3.25 7.40 3.43
CA TYR A 58 3.69 6.01 3.25
C TYR A 58 3.23 5.12 4.41
N GLN A 59 3.47 5.54 5.65
CA GLN A 59 3.06 4.78 6.84
C GLN A 59 1.54 4.57 6.90
N GLN A 60 0.75 5.61 6.60
CA GLN A 60 -0.70 5.52 6.51
C GLN A 60 -1.14 4.53 5.43
N SER A 61 -0.56 4.63 4.21
CA SER A 61 -0.89 3.71 3.11
C SER A 61 -0.54 2.26 3.44
N LEU A 62 0.57 2.04 4.15
CA LEU A 62 0.98 0.71 4.60
C LEU A 62 -0.04 0.13 5.60
N ALA A 63 -0.46 0.93 6.58
CA ALA A 63 -1.46 0.53 7.56
C ALA A 63 -2.81 0.18 6.89
N GLU A 64 -3.24 0.96 5.90
CA GLU A 64 -4.47 0.67 5.14
C GLU A 64 -4.38 -0.65 4.37
N VAL A 65 -3.24 -0.94 3.71
CA VAL A 65 -3.03 -2.23 3.04
C VAL A 65 -3.09 -3.38 4.03
N MET A 66 -2.42 -3.27 5.19
CA MET A 66 -2.44 -4.31 6.23
C MET A 66 -3.85 -4.56 6.78
N LEU A 67 -4.62 -3.50 6.99
CA LEU A 67 -6.00 -3.57 7.48
C LEU A 67 -6.91 -4.23 6.45
N ILE A 68 -6.76 -3.90 5.16
CA ILE A 68 -7.51 -4.53 4.08
C ILE A 68 -7.15 -6.01 3.95
N ASP A 69 -5.87 -6.37 4.04
CA ASP A 69 -5.42 -7.76 3.98
C ASP A 69 -6.01 -8.58 5.14
N ASP A 70 -6.14 -7.99 6.33
CA ASP A 70 -6.83 -8.64 7.44
C ASP A 70 -8.32 -8.83 7.19
N LYS A 71 -9.00 -7.82 6.64
CA LYS A 71 -10.42 -7.93 6.24
C LYS A 71 -10.63 -8.99 5.17
N ILE A 72 -9.73 -9.10 4.19
CA ILE A 72 -9.78 -10.14 3.15
C ILE A 72 -9.68 -11.53 3.80
N ARG A 73 -8.66 -11.78 4.63
CA ARG A 73 -8.51 -13.07 5.32
C ARG A 73 -9.74 -13.46 6.15
N LYS A 74 -10.31 -12.51 6.90
CA LYS A 74 -11.52 -12.73 7.69
C LYS A 74 -12.72 -13.07 6.80
N ASN A 75 -12.88 -12.37 5.69
CA ASN A 75 -13.95 -12.63 4.73
C ASN A 75 -13.80 -14.01 4.07
N GLU A 76 -12.58 -14.37 3.65
CA GLU A 76 -12.27 -15.70 3.09
C GLU A 76 -12.59 -16.83 4.10
N ALA A 77 -12.23 -16.66 5.37
CA ALA A 77 -12.56 -17.62 6.42
C ALA A 77 -14.08 -17.77 6.63
N GLU A 78 -14.83 -16.67 6.69
CA GLU A 78 -16.29 -16.73 6.80
C GLU A 78 -16.95 -17.29 5.54
N LEU A 79 -16.37 -17.05 4.36
CA LEU A 79 -16.82 -17.62 3.09
C LEU A 79 -16.69 -19.14 3.11
N ASP A 80 -15.54 -19.67 3.54
CA ASP A 80 -15.30 -21.12 3.60
C ASP A 80 -16.17 -21.81 4.65
N LYS A 81 -16.35 -21.18 5.81
CA LYS A 81 -17.32 -21.62 6.82
C LYS A 81 -18.75 -21.62 6.28
N THR A 82 -19.14 -20.61 5.50
CA THR A 82 -20.46 -20.54 4.86
C THR A 82 -20.62 -21.63 3.80
N LYS A 83 -19.59 -21.91 2.99
CA LYS A 83 -19.58 -23.04 2.04
C LYS A 83 -19.76 -24.38 2.77
N ALA A 84 -19.02 -24.62 3.86
CA ALA A 84 -19.15 -25.85 4.64
C ALA A 84 -20.55 -26.02 5.25
N LYS A 85 -21.17 -24.93 5.73
CA LYS A 85 -22.57 -24.93 6.20
C LYS A 85 -23.54 -25.31 5.09
N ILE A 86 -23.40 -24.69 3.90
CA ILE A 86 -24.25 -25.00 2.74
C ILE A 86 -24.12 -26.48 2.35
N GLU A 87 -22.91 -27.01 2.28
CA GLU A 87 -22.67 -28.43 1.97
C GLU A 87 -23.27 -29.37 3.02
N THR A 88 -23.19 -29.00 4.31
CA THR A 88 -23.81 -29.79 5.38
C THR A 88 -25.34 -29.76 5.28
N LEU A 89 -25.93 -28.59 5.05
CA LEU A 89 -27.37 -28.44 4.84
C LEU A 89 -27.84 -29.24 3.63
N LYS A 90 -27.08 -29.20 2.52
CA LYS A 90 -27.35 -29.98 1.32
C LYS A 90 -27.34 -31.48 1.60
N LYS A 91 -26.32 -32.00 2.28
CA LYS A 91 -26.25 -33.42 2.66
C LYS A 91 -27.41 -33.87 3.54
N ASN A 92 -27.84 -33.01 4.48
CA ASN A 92 -28.98 -33.32 5.34
C ASN A 92 -30.28 -33.37 4.56
N LEU A 93 -30.49 -32.42 3.63
CA LEU A 93 -31.62 -32.46 2.72
C LEU A 93 -31.59 -33.69 1.81
N ASP A 94 -30.44 -34.03 1.23
CA ASP A 94 -30.31 -35.20 0.35
C ASP A 94 -30.63 -36.50 1.11
N LYS A 95 -30.09 -36.67 2.32
CA LYS A 95 -30.43 -37.81 3.19
C LYS A 95 -31.92 -37.87 3.47
N ARG A 96 -32.52 -36.73 3.82
CA ARG A 96 -33.95 -36.62 4.11
C ARG A 96 -34.81 -36.96 2.88
N ALA A 97 -34.44 -36.48 1.70
CA ALA A 97 -35.10 -36.81 0.44
C ALA A 97 -35.00 -38.31 0.12
N ILE A 98 -33.81 -38.92 0.31
CA ILE A 98 -33.60 -40.36 0.14
C ILE A 98 -34.42 -41.16 1.17
N HIS A 99 -34.46 -40.73 2.44
CA HIS A 99 -35.27 -41.36 3.48
C HIS A 99 -36.76 -41.30 3.12
N MET A 100 -37.26 -40.15 2.66
CA MET A 100 -38.65 -40.01 2.18
C MET A 100 -38.93 -40.93 0.98
N TYR A 101 -37.99 -41.07 0.04
CA TYR A 101 -38.13 -41.96 -1.11
C TYR A 101 -38.12 -43.46 -0.71
N LYS A 102 -37.15 -43.87 0.12
CA LYS A 102 -36.98 -45.27 0.55
C LYS A 102 -38.08 -45.75 1.50
N ALA A 103 -38.57 -44.87 2.36
CA ALA A 103 -39.71 -45.18 3.23
C ALA A 103 -41.00 -45.40 2.40
N GLY A 104 -41.02 -44.96 1.14
CA GLY A 104 -42.17 -45.06 0.25
C GLY A 104 -43.28 -44.07 0.63
N PRO A 105 -44.22 -43.78 -0.28
CA PRO A 105 -45.34 -42.87 0.00
C PRO A 105 -46.11 -43.28 1.25
N SER A 106 -46.28 -44.59 1.44
CA SER A 106 -47.05 -45.17 2.54
C SER A 106 -46.43 -44.93 3.91
N SER A 107 -45.10 -44.85 4.09
CA SER A 107 -44.52 -44.68 5.43
C SER A 107 -44.62 -43.23 5.93
N PHE A 108 -44.39 -42.26 5.04
CA PHE A 108 -44.52 -40.85 5.37
C PHE A 108 -46.00 -40.42 5.46
N LEU A 109 -46.83 -40.94 4.55
CA LEU A 109 -48.28 -40.87 4.71
C LEU A 109 -48.74 -41.64 5.95
N SER A 110 -48.10 -42.73 6.37
CA SER A 110 -48.52 -43.48 7.56
C SER A 110 -48.26 -42.75 8.87
N VAL A 111 -47.21 -41.92 8.97
CA VAL A 111 -47.02 -41.03 10.13
C VAL A 111 -48.14 -39.99 10.24
N LEU A 112 -48.70 -39.59 9.10
CA LEU A 112 -49.86 -38.70 9.03
C LEU A 112 -51.18 -39.49 9.23
N VAL A 113 -51.34 -40.66 8.60
CA VAL A 113 -52.58 -41.47 8.53
C VAL A 113 -52.80 -42.33 9.79
N PHE A 114 -51.76 -42.76 10.50
CA PHE A 114 -51.84 -43.35 11.86
C PHE A 114 -51.72 -42.26 12.94
N SER A 115 -52.45 -41.16 12.76
CA SER A 115 -52.69 -40.20 13.84
C SER A 115 -53.84 -40.71 14.70
N ASP A 116 -53.79 -40.45 16.01
CA ASP A 116 -54.81 -40.92 16.95
C ASP A 116 -56.16 -40.20 16.71
N ASP A 117 -56.11 -38.95 16.24
CA ASP A 117 -57.27 -38.15 15.85
C ASP A 117 -56.90 -37.05 14.81
N PHE A 118 -57.92 -36.32 14.33
CA PHE A 118 -57.73 -35.25 13.34
C PHE A 118 -56.87 -34.08 13.84
N THR A 119 -56.83 -33.84 15.15
CA THR A 119 -56.01 -32.78 15.75
C THR A 119 -54.53 -33.18 15.76
N ASP A 120 -54.23 -34.45 16.05
CA ASP A 120 -52.89 -35.02 15.96
C ASP A 120 -52.38 -35.00 14.50
N PHE A 121 -53.22 -35.37 13.52
CA PHE A 121 -52.91 -35.24 12.09
C PHE A 121 -52.43 -33.82 11.72
N LEU A 122 -53.22 -32.80 12.06
CA LEU A 122 -52.91 -31.40 11.73
C LEU A 122 -51.63 -30.92 12.41
N SER A 123 -51.37 -31.41 13.63
CA SER A 123 -50.17 -31.06 14.40
C SER A 123 -48.91 -31.63 13.75
N ARG A 124 -48.94 -32.90 13.34
CA ARG A 124 -47.83 -33.57 12.63
C ARG A 124 -47.57 -32.95 11.26
N ALA A 125 -48.62 -32.66 10.50
CA ALA A 125 -48.51 -31.99 9.20
C ALA A 125 -47.86 -30.60 9.34
N ARG A 126 -48.31 -29.82 10.34
CA ARG A 126 -47.75 -28.48 10.61
C ARG A 126 -46.27 -28.54 11.01
N LEU A 127 -45.89 -29.48 11.87
CA LEU A 127 -44.50 -29.65 12.29
C LEU A 127 -43.60 -29.97 11.08
N LEU A 128 -44.05 -30.87 10.22
CA LEU A 128 -43.26 -31.26 9.05
C LEU A 128 -43.07 -30.11 8.06
N SER A 129 -44.14 -29.37 7.75
CA SER A 129 -44.06 -28.17 6.93
C SER A 129 -43.12 -27.12 7.53
N TYR A 130 -43.15 -26.96 8.85
CA TYR A 130 -42.23 -26.04 9.55
C TYR A 130 -40.76 -26.45 9.39
N VAL A 131 -40.44 -27.74 9.55
CA VAL A 131 -39.06 -28.23 9.39
C VAL A 131 -38.57 -28.12 7.93
N LEU A 132 -39.44 -28.36 6.93
CA LEU A 132 -39.10 -28.08 5.52
C LEU A 132 -38.82 -26.59 5.27
N TYR A 133 -39.64 -25.73 5.85
CA TYR A 133 -39.49 -24.28 5.73
C TYR A 133 -38.19 -23.78 6.36
N CYS A 134 -37.85 -24.24 7.58
CA CYS A 134 -36.60 -23.88 8.25
C CYS A 134 -35.36 -24.28 7.43
N ASP A 135 -35.35 -25.50 6.85
CA ASP A 135 -34.22 -25.95 6.02
C ASP A 135 -34.07 -25.09 4.75
N TYR A 136 -35.19 -24.80 4.08
CA TYR A 136 -35.20 -23.94 2.91
C TYR A 136 -34.70 -22.52 3.24
N ASP A 137 -35.23 -21.93 4.31
CA ASP A 137 -34.86 -20.61 4.80
C ASP A 137 -33.37 -20.54 5.17
N MET A 138 -32.85 -21.54 5.89
CA MET A 138 -31.42 -21.61 6.22
C MET A 138 -30.53 -21.67 4.99
N ILE A 139 -30.92 -22.43 3.96
CA ILE A 139 -30.15 -22.50 2.71
C ILE A 139 -30.21 -21.18 1.95
N SER A 140 -31.39 -20.54 1.86
CA SER A 140 -31.53 -19.25 1.19
C SER A 140 -30.64 -18.20 1.86
N LYS A 141 -30.77 -18.04 3.18
CA LYS A 141 -29.95 -17.11 3.97
C LYS A 141 -28.47 -17.40 3.84
N SER A 142 -28.06 -18.67 3.82
CA SER A 142 -26.65 -19.04 3.64
C SER A 142 -26.13 -18.68 2.24
N LYS A 143 -26.95 -18.85 1.19
CA LYS A 143 -26.60 -18.45 -0.18
C LYS A 143 -26.50 -16.93 -0.31
N GLU A 144 -27.44 -16.19 0.27
CA GLU A 144 -27.42 -14.72 0.30
C GLU A 144 -26.19 -14.20 1.04
N LEU A 145 -25.89 -14.77 2.21
CA LEU A 145 -24.69 -14.43 2.98
C LEU A 145 -23.42 -14.70 2.16
N ARG A 146 -23.32 -15.86 1.50
CA ARG A 146 -22.20 -16.17 0.60
C ARG A 146 -22.05 -15.13 -0.50
N ALA A 147 -23.15 -14.76 -1.18
CA ALA A 147 -23.12 -13.77 -2.25
C ALA A 147 -22.68 -12.39 -1.75
N SER A 148 -23.13 -12.00 -0.55
CA SER A 148 -22.70 -10.77 0.12
C SER A 148 -21.21 -10.79 0.45
N LEU A 149 -20.71 -11.88 1.04
CA LEU A 149 -19.29 -12.07 1.35
C LEU A 149 -18.42 -12.05 0.09
N ASP A 150 -18.84 -12.74 -0.98
CA ASP A 150 -18.17 -12.72 -2.28
C ASP A 150 -18.12 -11.30 -2.88
N LYS A 151 -19.20 -10.52 -2.76
CA LYS A 151 -19.25 -9.11 -3.19
C LYS A 151 -18.28 -8.25 -2.38
N GLN A 152 -18.33 -8.34 -1.06
CA GLN A 152 -17.42 -7.63 -0.16
C GLN A 152 -15.95 -8.01 -0.45
N GLY A 153 -15.68 -9.28 -0.76
CA GLY A 153 -14.34 -9.77 -1.11
C GLY A 153 -13.81 -9.10 -2.37
N ARG A 154 -14.64 -8.97 -3.41
CA ARG A 154 -14.28 -8.24 -4.64
C ARG A 154 -14.02 -6.76 -4.37
N GLU A 155 -14.85 -6.11 -3.56
CA GLU A 155 -14.68 -4.70 -3.19
C GLU A 155 -13.39 -4.46 -2.38
N LEU A 156 -13.07 -5.38 -1.46
CA LEU A 156 -11.81 -5.36 -0.72
C LEU A 156 -10.61 -5.60 -1.63
N ALA A 157 -10.68 -6.49 -2.62
CA ALA A 157 -9.59 -6.74 -3.57
C ALA A 157 -9.31 -5.51 -4.47
N VAL A 158 -10.37 -4.81 -4.90
CA VAL A 158 -10.24 -3.53 -5.61
C VAL A 158 -9.60 -2.48 -4.70
N SER A 159 -10.07 -2.35 -3.47
CA SER A 159 -9.50 -1.45 -2.47
C SER A 159 -8.02 -1.75 -2.24
N ARG A 160 -7.65 -3.02 -2.03
CA ARG A 160 -6.26 -3.47 -1.85
C ARG A 160 -5.37 -2.99 -2.99
N THR A 161 -5.82 -3.17 -4.24
CA THR A 161 -5.07 -2.73 -5.42
C THR A 161 -4.87 -1.22 -5.44
N LYS A 162 -5.91 -0.45 -5.08
CA LYS A 162 -5.83 1.02 -4.98
C LYS A 162 -4.81 1.45 -3.93
N TYR A 163 -4.88 0.93 -2.71
CA TYR A 163 -3.97 1.31 -1.63
C TYR A 163 -2.55 0.80 -1.84
N ALA A 164 -2.37 -0.37 -2.47
CA ALA A 164 -1.05 -0.86 -2.86
C ALA A 164 -0.37 0.07 -3.90
N ARG A 165 -1.13 0.61 -4.86
CA ARG A 165 -0.61 1.64 -5.77
C ARG A 165 -0.23 2.92 -5.04
N GLN A 166 -1.08 3.39 -4.12
CA GLN A 166 -0.78 4.58 -3.31
C GLN A 166 0.49 4.38 -2.46
N LEU A 167 0.66 3.20 -1.87
CA LEU A 167 1.87 2.83 -1.12
C LEU A 167 3.12 2.87 -2.00
N ALA A 168 3.06 2.30 -3.21
CA ALA A 168 4.18 2.32 -4.16
C ALA A 168 4.52 3.76 -4.60
N THR A 169 3.51 4.59 -4.88
CA THR A 169 3.71 6.01 -5.20
C THR A 169 4.32 6.77 -4.02
N ALA A 170 3.83 6.54 -2.80
CA ALA A 170 4.37 7.15 -1.58
C ALA A 170 5.83 6.76 -1.36
N GLU A 171 6.17 5.49 -1.58
CA GLU A 171 7.53 5.00 -1.45
C GLU A 171 8.48 5.65 -2.46
N SER A 172 8.05 5.75 -3.72
CA SER A 172 8.81 6.40 -4.79
C SER A 172 9.07 7.87 -4.46
N LEU A 173 8.03 8.61 -4.09
CA LEU A 173 8.13 10.03 -3.73
C LEU A 173 9.06 10.24 -2.54
N ARG A 174 8.96 9.40 -1.51
CA ARG A 174 9.83 9.46 -0.34
C ARG A 174 11.30 9.23 -0.71
N LYS A 175 11.59 8.26 -1.59
CA LYS A 175 12.95 7.98 -2.07
C LYS A 175 13.52 9.16 -2.87
N GLU A 176 12.73 9.74 -3.76
CA GLU A 176 13.13 10.91 -4.55
C GLU A 176 13.44 12.12 -3.66
N LEU A 177 12.54 12.44 -2.73
CA LEU A 177 12.75 13.55 -1.79
C LEU A 177 13.99 13.35 -0.92
N TYR A 178 14.25 12.11 -0.47
CA TYR A 178 15.45 11.78 0.29
C TYR A 178 16.72 11.97 -0.54
N GLN A 179 16.73 11.53 -1.80
CA GLN A 179 17.84 11.75 -2.71
C GLN A 179 18.10 13.24 -2.92
N GLN A 180 17.07 14.02 -3.24
CA GLN A 180 17.20 15.47 -3.40
C GLN A 180 17.73 16.15 -2.13
N TYR A 181 17.21 15.76 -0.96
CA TYR A 181 17.69 16.25 0.32
C TYR A 181 19.19 15.97 0.51
N SER A 182 19.65 14.74 0.25
CA SER A 182 21.06 14.38 0.37
C SER A 182 21.99 15.15 -0.58
N ILE A 183 21.55 15.36 -1.83
CA ILE A 183 22.31 16.11 -2.83
C ILE A 183 22.43 17.57 -2.42
N LYS A 184 21.33 18.21 -2.00
CA LYS A 184 21.35 19.62 -1.56
C LYS A 184 22.21 19.79 -0.30
N ASN A 185 22.14 18.86 0.64
CA ASN A 185 22.92 18.94 1.87
C ASN A 185 24.43 18.78 1.62
N THR A 186 24.82 17.89 0.69
CA THR A 186 26.23 17.77 0.28
C THR A 186 26.72 19.02 -0.47
N LYS A 187 25.90 19.61 -1.34
CA LYS A 187 26.20 20.89 -2.00
C LYS A 187 26.39 22.02 -0.98
N LEU A 188 25.52 22.13 0.01
CA LEU A 188 25.64 23.11 1.10
C LEU A 188 26.96 22.94 1.87
N ALA A 189 27.33 21.69 2.20
CA ALA A 189 28.60 21.40 2.86
C ALA A 189 29.81 21.79 2.00
N GLN A 190 29.76 21.58 0.68
CA GLN A 190 30.82 21.99 -0.24
C GLN A 190 30.95 23.52 -0.33
N LEU A 191 29.83 24.25 -0.39
CA LEU A 191 29.82 25.72 -0.37
C LEU A 191 30.40 26.28 0.93
N ASN A 192 30.04 25.69 2.07
CA ASN A 192 30.56 26.07 3.38
C ASN A 192 32.06 25.77 3.55
N ASN A 193 32.55 24.61 3.06
CA ASN A 193 33.98 24.26 3.14
C ASN A 193 34.84 25.05 2.13
N GLY A 194 34.31 25.34 0.94
CA GLY A 194 34.97 26.20 -0.05
C GLY A 194 35.11 27.66 0.41
N ALA A 195 34.26 28.11 1.34
CA ALA A 195 34.37 29.41 1.98
C ALA A 195 35.49 29.48 3.03
N ALA A 196 35.88 28.35 3.65
CA ALA A 196 36.94 28.29 4.67
C ALA A 196 38.37 28.24 4.07
N GLY A 197 38.52 27.98 2.77
CA GLY A 197 39.81 27.77 2.10
C GLY A 197 40.42 28.96 1.35
N SER A 198 39.82 30.15 1.39
CA SER A 198 40.36 31.36 0.71
C SER A 198 40.99 32.36 1.69
N GLY A 199 41.44 31.90 2.85
CA GLY A 199 42.30 32.64 3.77
C GLY A 199 43.75 32.55 3.31
N ASP A 200 44.30 33.73 3.00
CA ASP A 200 45.66 34.01 2.57
C ASP A 200 46.74 33.07 3.15
N GLY A 201 47.54 32.48 2.26
CA GLY A 201 48.58 31.51 2.60
C GLY A 201 49.73 31.54 1.60
N ARG A 202 50.27 32.72 1.30
CA ARG A 202 51.55 32.88 0.61
C ARG A 202 52.66 32.34 1.51
N PHE A 203 53.07 31.08 1.36
CA PHE A 203 54.40 30.63 1.77
C PHE A 203 54.99 29.61 0.77
N ALA A 204 56.00 30.11 0.07
CA ALA A 204 57.23 29.47 -0.41
C ALA A 204 57.19 28.15 -1.20
N MET A 205 57.73 28.23 -2.42
CA MET A 205 58.31 27.12 -3.18
C MET A 205 59.35 26.34 -2.36
N ALA A 206 59.28 25.01 -2.43
CA ALA A 206 60.46 24.16 -2.51
C ALA A 206 60.11 22.86 -3.26
N SER A 207 60.78 22.67 -4.38
CA SER A 207 60.89 21.41 -5.12
C SER A 207 61.47 20.32 -4.21
N THR A 208 60.95 19.09 -4.32
CA THR A 208 61.77 17.91 -4.57
C THR A 208 60.91 16.77 -5.11
N ASP A 209 61.38 16.22 -6.22
CA ASP A 209 61.02 14.96 -6.82
C ASP A 209 61.04 13.77 -5.85
N ASP A 210 60.44 12.68 -6.35
CA ASP A 210 60.69 11.28 -6.01
C ASP A 210 59.78 10.62 -4.96
N ALA A 211 58.77 9.89 -5.46
CA ALA A 211 58.65 8.44 -5.21
C ALA A 211 57.31 7.92 -5.74
N SER A 212 57.21 7.77 -7.06
CA SER A 212 56.36 6.75 -7.67
C SER A 212 56.97 5.37 -7.41
N ARG A 213 56.57 4.73 -6.29
CA ARG A 213 56.73 3.31 -5.92
C ARG A 213 55.94 3.18 -4.61
N THR A 214 54.88 2.41 -4.47
CA THR A 214 54.72 0.97 -4.69
C THR A 214 53.32 0.68 -4.18
N TYR A 215 52.41 0.07 -4.95
CA TYR A 215 51.36 -0.84 -4.45
C TYR A 215 50.61 -1.45 -5.64
N VAL A 216 51.35 -2.12 -6.53
CA VAL A 216 50.78 -3.13 -7.43
C VAL A 216 51.76 -4.30 -7.52
N SER A 217 51.26 -5.47 -7.13
CA SER A 217 51.71 -6.82 -7.49
C SER A 217 52.94 -7.43 -6.79
N ARG A 218 52.66 -8.39 -5.90
CA ARG A 218 53.24 -9.75 -5.76
C ARG A 218 52.75 -10.34 -4.41
N GLY A 219 52.16 -11.53 -4.31
CA GLY A 219 51.81 -12.55 -5.28
C GLY A 219 51.20 -13.76 -4.57
N GLN A 220 50.34 -14.47 -5.33
CA GLN A 220 50.19 -15.93 -5.42
C GLN A 220 49.69 -16.74 -4.20
N SER A 221 48.47 -17.27 -4.39
CA SER A 221 48.13 -18.70 -4.47
C SER A 221 48.67 -19.68 -3.42
N ARG A 222 47.75 -20.34 -2.71
CA ARG A 222 47.85 -21.76 -2.33
C ARG A 222 46.49 -22.34 -1.91
N THR A 223 45.99 -23.30 -2.72
CA THR A 223 45.38 -24.61 -2.35
C THR A 223 44.50 -24.67 -1.09
N GLY A 224 43.22 -25.07 -1.09
CA GLY A 224 42.62 -26.34 -1.55
C GLY A 224 42.09 -27.15 -0.34
N PHE A 225 40.89 -27.76 -0.47
CA PHE A 225 40.15 -28.63 0.50
C PHE A 225 39.55 -27.91 1.73
N VAL A 226 38.32 -28.14 2.22
CA VAL A 226 37.24 -29.15 2.04
C VAL A 226 35.90 -28.41 2.03
#